data_AF-X1SR38-F1
#
_entry.id   AF-X1SR38-F1
#
_cell.length_a   1.000
_cell.length_b   1.000
_cell.length_c   1.000
_cell.angle_alpha   90.00
_cell.angle_beta   90.00
_cell.angle_gamma   90.00
#
_symmetry.space_group_name_H-M   'P 1'
#
loop_
_entity.id
_entity.type
_entity.pdbx_description
1 polymer ?
#
loop_
_entity_poly.entity_id
_entity_poly.type
_entity_poly.pdbx_seq_one_letter_code
_entity_poly.pdbx_strand_id
1 'polypeptide(L)'
;MDGFEDYNDYPGDRIYETWADGWEIPMNGALLGYPEPINFAAGEHILETTDVHGGEQSLPFFYDNSTAASSEASVSTADLAIGRDWSKRGAGVLSLWFKGIAGAFLEAPTGTFTMSASGVDIWGTADEFRYAFKQLSGDGSIVAKVESVENTNVWAKAGVMIRETLDPGSRFAAVYIMPTNADGTATNGCRFQARLETGIDAVSDSSVATDEQKAIIAP
;
A
#
# COMPACT_ATOMS: atom_id res chain seq x y z
N MET A 1 9.17 -5.71 24.45
CA MET A 1 8.12 -6.55 23.88
C MET A 1 8.84 -7.46 22.91
N ASP A 2 9.10 -8.66 23.38
CA ASP A 2 9.72 -9.76 22.64
C ASP A 2 8.75 -10.93 22.84
N GLY A 3 8.45 -11.70 21.78
CA GLY A 3 7.35 -12.68 21.76
C GLY A 3 6.32 -12.50 20.64
N PHE A 4 6.60 -11.67 19.62
CA PHE A 4 5.78 -11.67 18.38
C PHE A 4 5.83 -13.04 17.67
N GLU A 5 6.92 -13.78 17.86
CA GLU A 5 7.14 -15.13 17.34
C GLU A 5 6.36 -16.23 18.10
N ASP A 6 5.74 -15.90 19.25
CA ASP A 6 5.01 -16.90 20.05
C ASP A 6 3.59 -17.14 19.53
N TYR A 7 3.03 -16.16 18.79
CA TYR A 7 1.71 -16.31 18.18
C TYR A 7 1.76 -17.34 17.06
N ASN A 8 0.69 -18.12 16.84
CA ASN A 8 0.65 -19.17 15.82
C ASN A 8 -0.81 -19.50 15.43
N ASP A 9 -1.00 -20.58 14.66
CA ASP A 9 -2.33 -20.97 14.15
C ASP A 9 -3.20 -21.73 15.18
N TYR A 10 -2.63 -22.10 16.32
CA TYR A 10 -3.29 -22.93 17.31
C TYR A 10 -4.12 -22.09 18.30
N PRO A 11 -5.34 -22.54 18.65
CA PRO A 11 -6.16 -21.87 19.65
C PRO A 11 -5.39 -21.66 20.97
N GLY A 12 -5.51 -20.47 21.56
CA GLY A 12 -4.76 -20.02 22.74
C GLY A 12 -3.58 -19.11 22.41
N ASP A 13 -3.02 -19.24 21.20
CA ASP A 13 -1.85 -18.49 20.74
C ASP A 13 -2.14 -17.69 19.45
N ARG A 14 -3.42 -17.52 19.09
CA ARG A 14 -3.78 -16.77 17.88
C ARG A 14 -3.74 -15.27 18.14
N ILE A 15 -3.29 -14.51 17.14
CA ILE A 15 -3.07 -13.06 17.30
C ILE A 15 -4.35 -12.30 17.70
N TYR A 16 -5.49 -12.63 17.08
CA TYR A 16 -6.79 -12.00 17.34
C TYR A 16 -7.43 -12.38 18.69
N GLU A 17 -6.89 -13.39 19.39
CA GLU A 17 -7.32 -13.71 20.76
C GLU A 17 -6.66 -12.79 21.79
N THR A 18 -5.55 -12.15 21.42
CA THR A 18 -4.76 -11.26 22.29
C THR A 18 -4.90 -9.79 21.89
N TRP A 19 -5.01 -9.50 20.60
CA TRP A 19 -5.13 -8.14 20.08
C TRP A 19 -6.58 -7.85 19.71
N ALA A 20 -7.04 -6.66 20.11
CA ALA A 20 -8.21 -6.06 19.49
C ALA A 20 -7.77 -5.55 18.12
N ASP A 21 -8.05 -6.33 17.09
CA ASP A 21 -8.01 -5.94 15.68
C ASP A 21 -9.45 -5.70 15.19
N GLY A 22 -9.62 -5.33 13.92
CA GLY A 22 -10.93 -5.09 13.29
C GLY A 22 -11.74 -6.34 13.04
N TRP A 23 -11.26 -7.50 13.47
CA TRP A 23 -12.04 -8.71 13.46
C TRP A 23 -13.29 -8.52 14.34
N GLU A 24 -14.46 -8.69 13.74
CA GLU A 24 -15.78 -8.53 14.39
C GLU A 24 -16.07 -7.14 14.99
N ILE A 25 -15.22 -6.11 14.78
CA ILE A 25 -15.47 -4.73 15.21
C ILE A 25 -15.76 -3.84 13.98
N PRO A 26 -17.03 -3.56 13.65
CA PRO A 26 -17.40 -2.84 12.42
C PRO A 26 -16.89 -1.39 12.33
N MET A 27 -16.40 -0.83 13.44
CA MET A 27 -15.94 0.55 13.54
C MET A 27 -14.44 0.71 13.29
N ASN A 28 -13.68 -0.39 13.27
CA ASN A 28 -12.23 -0.36 13.09
C ASN A 28 -11.87 -1.20 11.86
N GLY A 29 -11.02 -0.65 11.00
CA GLY A 29 -10.63 -1.26 9.72
C GLY A 29 -9.23 -1.87 9.72
N ALA A 30 -8.65 -2.12 10.89
CA ALA A 30 -7.34 -2.77 10.99
C ALA A 30 -7.51 -4.29 10.95
N LEU A 31 -6.62 -5.03 10.32
CA LEU A 31 -6.57 -6.48 10.47
C LEU A 31 -5.13 -6.91 10.71
N LEU A 32 -4.92 -7.71 11.75
CA LEU A 32 -3.63 -8.31 12.07
C LEU A 32 -3.64 -9.77 11.62
N GLY A 33 -2.61 -10.17 10.86
CA GLY A 33 -2.54 -11.48 10.21
C GLY A 33 -3.36 -11.57 8.92
N TYR A 34 -3.23 -12.69 8.21
CA TYR A 34 -3.95 -12.90 6.96
C TYR A 34 -5.47 -13.07 7.19
N PRO A 35 -6.32 -12.45 6.36
CA PRO A 35 -7.76 -12.58 6.47
C PRO A 35 -8.27 -13.99 6.14
N GLU A 36 -9.34 -14.40 6.81
CA GLU A 36 -10.09 -15.62 6.51
C GLU A 36 -10.80 -15.57 5.14
N PRO A 37 -11.05 -16.72 4.48
CA PRO A 37 -10.77 -18.09 4.95
C PRO A 37 -9.33 -18.55 4.70
N ILE A 38 -8.68 -19.09 5.73
CA ILE A 38 -7.31 -19.63 5.64
C ILE A 38 -7.33 -21.11 5.23
N ASN A 39 -6.63 -21.44 4.16
CA ASN A 39 -6.46 -22.81 3.67
C ASN A 39 -5.19 -23.45 4.24
N PHE A 40 -5.27 -23.94 5.47
CA PHE A 40 -4.17 -24.67 6.12
C PHE A 40 -3.69 -25.89 5.31
N ALA A 41 -4.57 -26.52 4.52
CA ALA A 41 -4.19 -27.66 3.69
C ALA A 41 -3.29 -27.26 2.50
N ALA A 42 -3.30 -25.98 2.11
CA ALA A 42 -2.40 -25.41 1.12
C ALA A 42 -1.12 -24.79 1.73
N GLY A 43 -0.96 -24.85 3.06
CA GLY A 43 0.17 -24.24 3.77
C GLY A 43 0.01 -22.73 4.00
N GLU A 44 -1.23 -22.22 3.96
CA GLU A 44 -1.52 -20.86 4.41
C GLU A 44 -1.53 -20.80 5.95
N HIS A 45 -1.12 -19.66 6.49
CA HIS A 45 -0.94 -19.43 7.92
C HIS A 45 -1.54 -18.08 8.30
N ILE A 46 -1.92 -17.89 9.57
CA ILE A 46 -2.41 -16.59 10.09
C ILE A 46 -1.26 -15.55 10.07
N LEU A 47 -0.04 -16.03 10.28
CA LEU A 47 1.18 -15.23 10.36
C LEU A 47 2.07 -15.54 9.15
N GLU A 48 2.91 -14.59 8.75
CA GLU A 48 3.78 -14.77 7.59
C GLU A 48 5.06 -15.51 8.01
N THR A 49 5.32 -16.64 7.35
CA THR A 49 6.36 -17.61 7.71
C THR A 49 7.56 -17.61 6.75
N THR A 50 7.54 -16.76 5.72
CA THR A 50 8.48 -16.82 4.59
C THR A 50 9.44 -15.63 4.46
N ASP A 51 9.10 -14.43 4.95
CA ASP A 51 9.93 -13.23 4.75
C ASP A 51 10.40 -12.55 6.04
N VAL A 52 11.60 -11.95 5.95
CA VAL A 52 12.67 -12.05 6.95
C VAL A 52 13.15 -10.69 7.47
N HIS A 53 13.15 -10.50 8.80
CA HIS A 53 14.19 -9.77 9.54
C HIS A 53 14.28 -10.18 11.03
N GLY A 54 14.43 -11.48 11.35
CA GLY A 54 14.84 -11.86 12.71
C GLY A 54 14.78 -13.31 13.14
N GLY A 55 13.79 -14.09 12.68
CA GLY A 55 13.74 -15.52 12.99
C GLY A 55 12.34 -16.14 12.94
N GLU A 56 11.98 -16.56 11.72
CA GLU A 56 10.89 -17.48 11.32
C GLU A 56 9.45 -16.94 11.23
N GLN A 57 9.08 -15.83 11.87
CA GLN A 57 7.72 -15.31 11.75
C GLN A 57 7.62 -13.79 11.65
N SER A 58 6.57 -13.33 10.98
CA SER A 58 6.19 -11.91 10.93
C SER A 58 4.67 -11.75 10.97
N LEU A 59 4.23 -10.57 11.39
CA LEU A 59 2.81 -10.25 11.57
C LEU A 59 2.38 -9.24 10.49
N PRO A 60 1.67 -9.68 9.44
CA PRO A 60 1.04 -8.78 8.49
C PRO A 60 0.06 -7.83 9.18
N PHE A 61 0.07 -6.57 8.77
CA PHE A 61 -0.92 -5.58 9.20
C PHE A 61 -1.59 -4.97 7.97
N PHE A 62 -2.88 -5.21 7.85
CA PHE A 62 -3.72 -4.65 6.80
C PHE A 62 -4.55 -3.50 7.36
N TYR A 63 -4.79 -2.48 6.53
CA TYR A 63 -5.67 -1.38 6.86
C TYR A 63 -6.69 -1.19 5.73
N ASP A 64 -7.97 -1.22 6.08
CA ASP A 64 -9.09 -0.89 5.20
C ASP A 64 -9.96 0.19 5.84
N ASN A 65 -9.86 1.42 5.33
CA ASN A 65 -10.68 2.55 5.78
C ASN A 65 -11.87 2.84 4.86
N SER A 66 -12.23 1.90 3.97
CA SER A 66 -13.35 2.07 3.04
C SER A 66 -14.71 2.05 3.76
N THR A 67 -14.80 1.34 4.89
CA THR A 67 -16.02 1.21 5.70
C THR A 67 -15.84 1.66 7.16
N ALA A 68 -14.61 1.84 7.63
CA ALA A 68 -14.28 2.23 9.01
C ALA A 68 -13.67 3.64 9.08
N ALA A 69 -14.07 4.43 10.10
CA ALA A 69 -13.58 5.81 10.28
C ALA A 69 -12.11 5.87 10.74
N SER A 70 -11.57 4.76 11.27
CA SER A 70 -10.18 4.61 11.69
C SER A 70 -9.74 3.15 11.58
N SER A 71 -8.42 2.93 11.44
CA SER A 71 -7.79 1.61 11.51
C SER A 71 -6.80 1.64 12.68
N GLU A 72 -7.08 0.87 13.73
CA GLU A 72 -6.24 0.77 14.91
C GLU A 72 -6.27 -0.68 15.39
N ALA A 73 -5.10 -1.25 15.65
CA ALA A 73 -4.98 -2.51 16.37
C ALA A 73 -4.31 -2.24 17.72
N SER A 74 -4.87 -2.81 18.79
CA SER A 74 -4.42 -2.52 20.15
C SER A 74 -4.41 -3.77 21.02
N VAL A 75 -3.49 -3.80 21.99
CA VAL A 75 -3.47 -4.80 23.06
C VAL A 75 -3.43 -4.06 24.39
N SER A 76 -4.23 -4.51 25.34
CA SER A 76 -4.22 -3.97 26.69
C SER A 76 -2.95 -4.41 27.41
N THR A 77 -2.15 -3.44 27.85
CA THR A 77 -0.91 -3.70 28.60
C THR A 77 -1.16 -4.30 29.99
N ALA A 78 -2.40 -4.26 30.49
CA ALA A 78 -2.81 -4.90 31.73
C ALA A 78 -2.79 -6.44 31.63
N ASP A 79 -2.91 -6.97 30.41
CA ASP A 79 -3.05 -8.40 30.13
C ASP A 79 -1.71 -9.09 29.80
N LEU A 80 -0.62 -8.32 29.67
CA LEU A 80 0.72 -8.87 29.42
C LEU A 80 1.31 -9.56 30.67
N ALA A 81 1.90 -10.74 30.46
CA ALA A 81 2.46 -11.59 31.53
C ALA A 81 3.79 -11.08 32.13
N ILE A 82 4.56 -10.27 31.38
CA ILE A 82 5.83 -9.67 31.80
C ILE A 82 5.93 -8.22 31.30
N GLY A 83 6.56 -7.33 32.09
CA GLY A 83 6.75 -5.91 31.72
C GLY A 83 5.77 -4.92 32.36
N ARG A 84 5.10 -5.28 33.46
CA ARG A 84 4.04 -4.48 34.09
C ARG A 84 4.47 -3.17 34.77
N ASP A 85 5.77 -2.90 34.89
CA ASP A 85 6.27 -1.66 35.50
C ASP A 85 7.13 -0.86 34.52
N TRP A 86 6.46 -0.12 33.64
CA TRP A 86 7.07 0.87 32.75
C TRP A 86 7.54 2.11 33.53
N SER A 87 7.08 2.28 34.78
CA SER A 87 7.42 3.41 35.66
C SER A 87 8.75 3.23 36.39
N LYS A 88 9.36 2.03 36.36
CA LYS A 88 10.64 1.69 37.01
C LYS A 88 11.80 2.64 36.63
N ARG A 89 11.63 3.46 35.58
CA ARG A 89 12.53 4.56 35.17
C ARG A 89 11.78 5.82 34.68
N GLY A 90 10.54 6.03 35.11
CA GLY A 90 9.76 7.24 34.79
C GLY A 90 9.18 7.31 33.38
N ALA A 91 8.99 6.19 32.68
CA ALA A 91 8.27 6.21 31.41
C ALA A 91 6.77 6.46 31.66
N GLY A 92 6.26 7.59 31.20
CA GLY A 92 4.85 7.99 31.35
C GLY A 92 4.00 7.81 30.09
N VAL A 93 4.63 7.61 28.93
CA VAL A 93 3.96 7.45 27.62
C VAL A 93 4.79 6.49 26.75
N LEU A 94 4.13 5.50 26.13
CA LEU A 94 4.65 4.77 24.98
C LEU A 94 3.99 5.35 23.74
N SER A 95 4.79 5.85 22.79
CA SER A 95 4.31 6.32 21.49
C SER A 95 4.89 5.46 20.40
N LEU A 96 4.03 4.80 19.62
CA LEU A 96 4.42 4.08 18.42
C LEU A 96 4.19 5.00 17.22
N TRP A 97 5.23 5.20 16.40
CA TRP A 97 5.16 6.04 15.21
C TRP A 97 5.30 5.13 13.99
N PHE A 98 4.26 5.05 13.17
CA PHE A 98 4.33 4.36 11.89
C PHE A 98 5.01 5.27 10.88
N LYS A 99 6.06 4.78 10.21
CA LYS A 99 6.64 5.45 9.04
C LYS A 99 5.86 5.03 7.81
N GLY A 100 4.85 5.82 7.46
CA GLY A 100 4.20 5.78 6.16
C GLY A 100 3.88 7.20 5.72
N ILE A 101 4.28 7.58 4.50
CA ILE A 101 3.79 8.82 3.88
C ILE A 101 2.45 8.48 3.23
N ALA A 102 1.42 8.23 4.03
CA ALA A 102 0.07 8.41 3.53
C ALA A 102 -0.15 9.93 3.47
N GLY A 103 0.49 10.61 2.51
CA GLY A 103 0.22 12.05 2.37
C GLY A 103 -1.24 12.27 2.02
N ALA A 104 -1.70 13.51 2.06
CA ALA A 104 -3.13 13.79 1.92
C ALA A 104 -3.72 13.11 0.67
N PHE A 105 -4.80 12.35 0.83
CA PHE A 105 -5.79 12.19 -0.24
C PHE A 105 -6.90 13.17 0.09
N LEU A 106 -7.00 14.22 -0.71
CA LEU A 106 -7.95 15.29 -0.51
C LEU A 106 -8.74 15.46 -1.80
N GLU A 107 -10.05 15.33 -1.71
CA GLU A 107 -10.95 15.79 -2.76
C GLU A 107 -11.42 17.20 -2.42
N ALA A 108 -10.86 18.22 -3.06
CA ALA A 108 -11.27 19.60 -2.87
C ALA A 108 -10.82 20.48 -4.06
N PRO A 109 -11.74 21.08 -4.83
CA PRO A 109 -13.20 20.86 -4.82
C PRO A 109 -13.58 19.45 -5.30
N THR A 110 -14.87 19.10 -5.25
CA THR A 110 -15.40 17.84 -5.80
C THR A 110 -14.89 17.60 -7.22
N GLY A 111 -14.34 16.42 -7.48
CA GLY A 111 -13.71 16.04 -8.75
C GLY A 111 -12.23 16.40 -8.90
N THR A 112 -11.63 17.12 -7.94
CA THR A 112 -10.19 17.43 -7.91
C THR A 112 -9.53 16.70 -6.76
N PHE A 113 -8.62 15.79 -7.09
CA PHE A 113 -7.92 14.96 -6.11
C PHE A 113 -6.46 15.38 -5.98
N THR A 114 -6.05 15.73 -4.77
CA THR A 114 -4.64 15.85 -4.39
C THR A 114 -4.26 14.56 -3.67
N MET A 115 -3.22 13.88 -4.17
CA MET A 115 -2.78 12.60 -3.63
C MET A 115 -1.25 12.57 -3.52
N SER A 116 -0.72 12.29 -2.33
CA SER A 116 0.69 11.91 -2.19
C SER A 116 0.85 10.40 -2.34
N ALA A 117 1.94 9.96 -2.93
CA ALA A 117 2.26 8.56 -3.13
C ALA A 117 3.72 8.27 -2.76
N SER A 118 3.99 7.02 -2.39
CA SER A 118 5.32 6.45 -2.21
C SER A 118 5.31 5.00 -2.67
N GLY A 119 6.48 4.43 -2.85
CA GLY A 119 6.68 3.05 -3.28
C GLY A 119 7.97 2.92 -4.08
N VAL A 120 8.32 1.69 -4.47
CA VAL A 120 9.52 1.39 -5.25
C VAL A 120 9.35 1.81 -6.72
N ASP A 121 8.45 1.17 -7.47
CA ASP A 121 8.11 1.51 -8.85
C ASP A 121 6.82 0.78 -9.30
N ILE A 122 6.31 1.15 -10.47
CA ILE A 122 5.32 0.40 -11.23
C ILE A 122 6.02 -0.20 -12.45
N TRP A 123 6.81 -1.27 -12.23
CA TRP A 123 7.65 -1.84 -13.28
C TRP A 123 7.98 -3.32 -13.10
N GLY A 124 8.74 -3.69 -12.06
CA GLY A 124 9.26 -5.05 -11.83
C GLY A 124 8.15 -6.06 -11.54
N THR A 125 8.45 -7.24 -11.02
CA THR A 125 7.44 -8.30 -10.78
C THR A 125 6.35 -7.97 -9.75
N ALA A 126 6.55 -6.91 -8.96
CA ALA A 126 5.58 -6.36 -8.01
C ALA A 126 5.57 -4.83 -8.07
N ASP A 127 4.39 -4.23 -8.10
CA ASP A 127 4.18 -2.79 -8.09
C ASP A 127 4.03 -2.27 -6.65
N GLU A 128 4.67 -1.14 -6.35
CA GLU A 128 4.45 -0.41 -5.11
C GLU A 128 4.10 1.04 -5.43
N PHE A 129 2.85 1.41 -5.17
CA PHE A 129 2.32 2.74 -5.48
C PHE A 129 1.05 3.01 -4.68
N ARG A 130 0.51 4.23 -4.80
CA ARG A 130 -0.81 4.56 -4.29
C ARG A 130 -1.85 4.60 -5.41
N TYR A 131 -2.97 3.93 -5.19
CA TYR A 131 -4.03 3.81 -6.18
C TYR A 131 -5.38 4.25 -5.59
N ALA A 132 -5.98 5.29 -6.16
CA ALA A 132 -7.39 5.62 -5.94
C ALA A 132 -8.20 4.95 -7.05
N PHE A 133 -9.10 4.03 -6.68
CA PHE A 133 -9.71 3.13 -7.65
C PHE A 133 -11.23 3.02 -7.50
N LYS A 134 -11.86 2.55 -8.58
CA LYS A 134 -13.24 2.10 -8.62
C LYS A 134 -13.31 0.88 -9.54
N GLN A 135 -14.09 -0.13 -9.15
CA GLN A 135 -14.27 -1.31 -9.97
C GLN A 135 -15.00 -0.95 -11.29
N LEU A 136 -14.47 -1.45 -12.40
CA LEU A 136 -15.05 -1.38 -13.73
C LEU A 136 -15.40 -2.80 -14.19
N SER A 137 -16.62 -2.99 -14.68
CA SER A 137 -17.05 -4.26 -15.30
C SER A 137 -17.42 -4.00 -16.76
N GLY A 138 -16.81 -4.77 -17.68
CA GLY A 138 -16.98 -4.58 -19.12
C GLY A 138 -16.17 -3.39 -19.66
N ASP A 139 -16.56 -2.92 -20.84
CA ASP A 139 -15.86 -1.84 -21.53
C ASP A 139 -16.06 -0.49 -20.82
N GLY A 140 -15.00 0.33 -20.80
CA GLY A 140 -15.07 1.65 -20.19
C GLY A 140 -13.91 2.54 -20.57
N SER A 141 -14.01 3.80 -20.15
CA SER A 141 -12.97 4.81 -20.33
C SER A 141 -12.77 5.58 -19.05
N ILE A 142 -11.52 5.89 -18.73
CA ILE A 142 -11.15 6.81 -17.66
C ILE A 142 -10.39 7.98 -18.29
N VAL A 143 -10.76 9.20 -17.90
CA VAL A 143 -10.12 10.44 -18.34
C VAL A 143 -9.86 11.27 -17.10
N ALA A 144 -8.60 11.70 -16.93
CA ALA A 144 -8.20 12.59 -15.86
C ALA A 144 -7.29 13.68 -16.43
N LYS A 145 -7.43 14.90 -15.91
CA LYS A 145 -6.44 15.97 -16.10
C LYS A 145 -5.47 15.92 -14.93
N VAL A 146 -4.19 15.76 -15.21
CA VAL A 146 -3.14 15.89 -14.19
C VAL A 146 -2.77 17.37 -14.08
N GLU A 147 -3.05 17.97 -12.92
CA GLU A 147 -2.75 19.39 -12.67
C GLU A 147 -1.29 19.62 -12.30
N SER A 148 -0.64 18.66 -11.62
CA SER A 148 0.78 18.74 -11.29
C SER A 148 1.33 17.37 -10.89
N VAL A 149 2.65 17.21 -11.03
CA VAL A 149 3.41 16.07 -10.48
C VAL A 149 4.69 16.62 -9.85
N GLU A 150 4.90 16.35 -8.57
CA GLU A 150 6.12 16.78 -7.89
C GLU A 150 7.33 16.02 -8.42
N ASN A 151 8.43 16.73 -8.72
CA ASN A 151 9.66 16.14 -9.23
C ASN A 151 10.51 15.52 -8.12
N THR A 152 10.03 14.41 -7.56
CA THR A 152 10.77 13.59 -6.59
C THR A 152 11.75 12.62 -7.26
N ASN A 153 11.46 12.25 -8.51
CA ASN A 153 12.29 11.44 -9.38
C ASN A 153 11.87 11.69 -10.85
N VAL A 154 12.80 11.57 -11.79
CA VAL A 154 12.50 11.67 -13.24
C VAL A 154 11.49 10.63 -13.74
N TRP A 155 11.29 9.54 -12.99
CA TRP A 155 10.32 8.49 -13.24
C TRP A 155 9.18 8.45 -12.21
N ALA A 156 9.00 9.49 -11.39
CA ALA A 156 7.78 9.64 -10.59
C ALA A 156 6.56 9.67 -11.53
N LYS A 157 5.45 9.04 -11.14
CA LYS A 157 4.32 8.79 -12.05
C LYS A 157 3.02 9.34 -11.47
N ALA A 158 2.25 10.01 -12.30
CA ALA A 158 0.83 10.29 -12.05
C ALA A 158 0.04 10.01 -13.32
N GLY A 159 -1.20 9.52 -13.21
CA GLY A 159 -2.01 9.24 -14.39
C GLY A 159 -3.18 8.32 -14.10
N VAL A 160 -3.60 7.61 -15.15
CA VAL A 160 -4.73 6.68 -15.09
C VAL A 160 -4.26 5.27 -15.39
N MET A 161 -4.86 4.31 -14.70
CA MET A 161 -4.57 2.88 -14.86
C MET A 161 -5.88 2.10 -14.83
N ILE A 162 -5.99 1.12 -15.73
CA ILE A 162 -6.92 -0.01 -15.61
C ILE A 162 -6.09 -1.21 -15.18
N ARG A 163 -6.45 -1.83 -14.05
CA ARG A 163 -5.74 -2.94 -13.41
C ARG A 163 -6.70 -4.09 -13.16
N GLU A 164 -6.24 -5.33 -13.34
CA GLU A 164 -7.06 -6.53 -13.21
C GLU A 164 -7.42 -6.86 -11.74
N THR A 165 -6.41 -6.89 -10.84
CA THR A 165 -6.60 -7.09 -9.39
C THR A 165 -5.78 -6.07 -8.59
N LEU A 166 -5.95 -6.05 -7.27
CA LEU A 166 -5.13 -5.20 -6.38
C LEU A 166 -3.78 -5.84 -6.00
N ASP A 167 -3.51 -7.06 -6.47
CA ASP A 167 -2.26 -7.77 -6.14
C ASP A 167 -1.06 -7.05 -6.75
N PRO A 168 0.10 -6.99 -6.09
CA PRO A 168 1.27 -6.25 -6.59
C PRO A 168 1.73 -6.67 -7.98
N GLY A 169 1.60 -7.94 -8.35
CA GLY A 169 2.01 -8.46 -9.66
C GLY A 169 0.93 -8.40 -10.76
N SER A 170 -0.23 -7.79 -10.52
CA SER A 170 -1.37 -7.82 -11.45
C SER A 170 -1.05 -7.17 -12.81
N ARG A 171 -1.69 -7.72 -13.85
CA ARG A 171 -1.77 -7.11 -15.18
C ARG A 171 -2.40 -5.71 -15.09
N PHE A 172 -1.89 -4.79 -15.89
CA PHE A 172 -2.41 -3.44 -15.99
C PHE A 172 -2.13 -2.82 -17.36
N ALA A 173 -2.89 -1.78 -17.69
CA ALA A 173 -2.58 -0.83 -18.76
C ALA A 173 -2.75 0.58 -18.20
N ALA A 174 -1.77 1.45 -18.43
CA ALA A 174 -1.73 2.77 -17.83
C ALA A 174 -1.14 3.82 -18.77
N VAL A 175 -1.60 5.05 -18.58
CA VAL A 175 -1.00 6.24 -19.18
C VAL A 175 -0.55 7.14 -18.05
N TYR A 176 0.75 7.43 -18.01
CA TYR A 176 1.38 8.27 -17.00
C TYR A 176 1.96 9.53 -17.61
N ILE A 177 1.95 10.60 -16.83
CA ILE A 177 2.80 11.76 -17.02
C ILE A 177 3.89 11.76 -15.94
N MET A 178 5.12 12.01 -16.34
CA MET A 178 6.25 12.21 -15.43
C MET A 178 6.45 13.72 -15.16
N PRO A 179 7.18 14.09 -14.08
CA PRO A 179 7.36 15.48 -13.71
C PRO A 179 8.04 16.33 -14.78
N THR A 180 7.86 17.64 -14.64
CA THR A 180 8.60 18.64 -15.41
C THR A 180 9.84 19.08 -14.62
N ASN A 181 10.95 19.31 -15.30
CA ASN A 181 12.15 19.91 -14.71
C ASN A 181 11.90 21.37 -14.32
N ALA A 182 12.75 21.92 -13.45
CA ALA A 182 12.65 23.31 -13.02
C ALA A 182 12.75 24.33 -14.18
N ASP A 183 13.35 23.94 -15.31
CA ASP A 183 13.46 24.75 -16.53
C ASP A 183 12.26 24.60 -17.50
N GLY A 184 11.22 23.86 -17.10
CA GLY A 184 10.03 23.62 -17.91
C GLY A 184 10.15 22.49 -18.93
N THR A 185 11.30 21.81 -19.01
CA THR A 185 11.47 20.65 -19.91
C THR A 185 10.90 19.37 -19.30
N ALA A 186 10.38 18.46 -20.13
CA ALA A 186 9.94 17.15 -19.66
C ALA A 186 11.11 16.32 -19.10
N THR A 187 10.86 15.55 -18.04
CA THR A 187 11.76 14.46 -17.64
C THR A 187 11.63 13.29 -18.60
N ASN A 188 10.53 12.54 -18.51
CA ASN A 188 10.20 11.41 -19.36
C ASN A 188 8.86 11.56 -20.11
N GLY A 189 8.22 12.71 -20.00
CA GLY A 189 6.99 13.06 -20.73
C GLY A 189 5.82 12.15 -20.38
N CYS A 190 4.92 11.95 -21.36
CA CYS A 190 3.77 11.06 -21.25
C CYS A 190 4.07 9.67 -21.81
N ARG A 191 3.70 8.60 -21.08
CA ARG A 191 4.00 7.19 -21.41
C ARG A 191 2.79 6.30 -21.31
N PHE A 192 2.64 5.41 -22.28
CA PHE A 192 1.84 4.20 -22.10
C PHE A 192 2.72 3.06 -21.59
N GLN A 193 2.31 2.45 -20.46
CA GLN A 193 2.98 1.30 -19.87
C GLN A 193 1.95 0.22 -19.53
N ALA A 194 2.36 -1.04 -19.61
CA ALA A 194 1.48 -2.16 -19.34
C ALA A 194 2.25 -3.35 -18.76
N ARG A 195 1.56 -4.13 -17.92
CA ARG A 195 2.01 -5.47 -17.55
C ARG A 195 1.11 -6.48 -18.24
N LEU A 196 1.68 -7.26 -19.16
CA LEU A 196 0.91 -8.14 -20.04
C LEU A 196 0.53 -9.47 -19.39
N GLU A 197 1.34 -9.96 -18.45
CA GLU A 197 1.10 -11.18 -17.66
C GLU A 197 1.34 -10.92 -16.18
N THR A 198 0.75 -11.72 -15.29
CA THR A 198 0.92 -11.55 -13.85
C THR A 198 2.35 -11.90 -13.42
N GLY A 199 2.96 -11.07 -12.58
CA GLY A 199 4.25 -11.35 -11.95
C GLY A 199 5.47 -11.24 -12.87
N ILE A 200 5.36 -10.62 -14.05
CA ILE A 200 6.48 -10.34 -14.97
C ILE A 200 6.74 -8.83 -15.09
N ASP A 201 7.92 -8.41 -15.53
CA ASP A 201 8.21 -6.99 -15.78
C ASP A 201 7.18 -6.33 -16.71
N ALA A 202 6.86 -5.07 -16.42
CA ALA A 202 6.09 -4.20 -17.28
C ALA A 202 6.87 -3.83 -18.54
N VAL A 203 6.12 -3.41 -19.56
CA VAL A 203 6.63 -2.87 -20.82
C VAL A 203 6.22 -1.41 -20.97
N SER A 204 7.00 -0.65 -21.73
CA SER A 204 6.67 0.71 -22.14
C SER A 204 6.47 0.74 -23.66
N ASP A 205 5.61 1.64 -24.11
CA ASP A 205 5.40 2.00 -25.52
C ASP A 205 6.71 2.27 -26.30
N SER A 206 7.72 2.84 -25.65
CA SER A 206 9.06 3.00 -26.18
C SER A 206 10.12 2.92 -25.08
N SER A 207 11.33 2.53 -25.46
CA SER A 207 12.47 2.45 -24.52
C SER A 207 13.04 3.82 -24.13
N VAL A 208 12.74 4.87 -24.90
CA VAL A 208 13.22 6.25 -24.70
C VAL A 208 12.11 7.24 -25.09
N ALA A 209 12.07 8.41 -24.46
CA ALA A 209 11.02 9.41 -24.72
C ALA A 209 11.16 10.00 -26.11
N THR A 210 10.12 9.84 -26.94
CA THR A 210 10.05 10.54 -28.23
C THR A 210 9.79 12.04 -28.00
N ASP A 211 10.03 12.84 -29.03
CA ASP A 211 9.80 14.28 -28.96
C ASP A 211 8.32 14.62 -28.76
N GLU A 212 7.41 13.85 -29.34
CA GLU A 212 5.96 13.98 -29.14
C GLU A 212 5.56 13.67 -27.70
N GLN A 213 6.13 12.62 -27.10
CA GLN A 213 5.88 12.26 -25.69
C GLN A 213 6.40 13.34 -24.73
N LYS A 214 7.59 13.90 -25.01
CA LYS A 214 8.19 15.00 -24.23
C LYS A 214 7.48 16.33 -24.42
N ALA A 215 6.76 16.53 -25.54
CA ALA A 215 5.96 17.73 -25.75
C ALA A 215 4.75 17.80 -24.79
N ILE A 216 4.35 16.66 -24.22
CA ILE A 216 3.35 16.59 -23.16
C ILE A 216 4.08 16.71 -21.82
N ILE A 217 3.93 17.87 -21.18
CA ILE A 217 4.49 18.17 -19.86
C ILE A 217 3.37 18.24 -18.82
N ALA A 218 3.68 17.87 -17.58
CA ALA A 218 2.82 18.25 -16.46
C ALA A 218 2.85 19.80 -16.34
N PRO A 219 1.72 20.44 -15.98
CA PRO A 219 1.64 21.90 -15.87
C PRO A 219 2.64 22.51 -14.89
#